data_AF-A0A970J9P2-F1
#
_entry.id   AF-A0A970J9P2-F1
#
_cell.length_a   1.000
_cell.length_b   1.000
_cell.length_c   1.000
_cell.angle_alpha   90.00
_cell.angle_beta   90.00
_cell.angle_gamma   90.00
#
_symmetry.space_group_name_H-M   'P 1'
#
loop_
_entity.id
_entity.type
_entity.pdbx_description
1 polymer ?
#
loop_
_entity_poly.entity_id
_entity_poly.type
_entity_poly.pdbx_seq_one_letter_code
_entity_poly.pdbx_strand_id
1 'polypeptide(L)' 'MIRVNQRDMDFREGMTVKNLLEDLKYSFPNLIVRINGEYIPRESYEKTVIKDNDDISIIHPIAGG' A
#
# COMPACT_ATOMS: atom_id res chain seq x y z
N MET A 1 1.57 10.85 -9.57
CA MET A 1 2.59 9.89 -9.11
C MET A 1 2.38 9.60 -7.63
N ILE A 2 2.59 8.35 -7.25
CA ILE A 2 2.60 7.90 -5.86
C ILE A 2 3.98 7.36 -5.54
N ARG A 3 4.30 7.28 -4.25
CA ARG A 3 5.55 6.68 -3.79
C ARG A 3 5.26 5.41 -3.03
N VAL A 4 5.80 4.28 -3.47
CA VAL A 4 5.61 2.97 -2.83
C VAL A 4 6.95 2.40 -2.40
N ASN A 5 7.17 2.20 -1.09
CA ASN A 5 8.45 1.73 -0.55
C ASN A 5 9.65 2.53 -1.10
N GLN A 6 9.54 3.85 -1.02
CA GLN A 6 10.53 4.82 -1.53
C GLN A 6 10.73 4.86 -3.05
N ARG A 7 9.94 4.11 -3.84
CA ARG A 7 9.97 4.13 -5.30
C ARG A 7 8.77 4.86 -5.88
N ASP A 8 9.02 5.80 -6.77
CA ASP A 8 7.95 6.52 -7.48
C ASP A 8 7.35 5.63 -8.57
N MET A 9 6.02 5.62 -8.63
CA MET A 9 5.25 4.82 -9.58
C MET A 9 4.05 5.61 -10.09
N ASP A 10 3.65 5.30 -11.33
CA ASP A 10 2.38 5.75 -11.87
C ASP A 10 1.23 5.01 -11.20
N PHE A 11 0.17 5.74 -10.90
CA PHE A 11 -1.08 5.20 -10.37
C PHE A 11 -2.26 5.70 -11.20
N ARG A 12 -3.42 5.09 -10.99
CA ARG A 12 -4.67 5.49 -11.62
C ARG A 12 -5.57 6.16 -10.60
N GLU A 13 -6.26 7.22 -10.99
CA GLU A 13 -7.28 7.82 -10.12
C GLU A 13 -8.37 6.80 -9.78
N GLY A 14 -8.75 6.75 -8.50
CA GLY A 14 -9.70 5.75 -7.98
C GLY A 14 -9.07 4.39 -7.65
N MET A 15 -7.75 4.23 -7.81
CA MET A 15 -7.05 3.02 -7.38
C MET A 15 -7.07 2.92 -5.84
N THR A 16 -7.45 1.76 -5.32
CA THR A 16 -7.42 1.50 -3.88
C THR A 16 -6.11 0.82 -3.47
N VAL A 17 -5.85 0.76 -2.16
CA VAL A 17 -4.72 0.00 -1.62
C VAL A 17 -4.76 -1.46 -2.07
N LYS A 18 -5.96 -2.06 -2.13
CA LYS A 18 -6.13 -3.43 -2.61
C LYS A 18 -5.64 -3.58 -4.05
N ASN A 19 -6.09 -2.70 -4.95
CA ASN A 19 -5.67 -2.72 -6.35
C ASN A 19 -4.15 -2.56 -6.46
N LEU A 20 -3.54 -1.67 -5.67
CA LEU A 20 -2.09 -1.47 -5.66
C LEU A 20 -1.35 -2.76 -5.28
N LEU A 21 -1.80 -3.45 -4.24
CA LEU A 21 -1.22 -4.72 -3.80
C LEU A 21 -1.36 -5.81 -4.86
N GLU A 22 -2.49 -5.86 -5.56
CA GLU A 22 -2.75 -6.79 -6.66
C GLU A 22 -1.82 -6.51 -7.86
N ASP A 23 -1.66 -5.25 -8.26
CA ASP A 23 -0.74 -4.82 -9.33
C ASP A 23 0.72 -5.18 -8.99
N LEU A 24 1.12 -4.99 -7.73
CA LEU A 24 2.45 -5.34 -7.22
C LEU A 24 2.64 -6.85 -7.04
N LYS A 25 1.62 -7.67 -7.31
CA LYS A 25 1.59 -9.13 -7.10
C LYS A 25 1.99 -9.54 -5.68
N TYR A 26 1.70 -8.69 -4.70
CA TYR A 26 1.95 -9.01 -3.30
C TYR A 26 0.87 -9.97 -2.80
N SER A 27 1.25 -11.24 -2.62
CA SER A 27 0.38 -12.25 -2.02
C SER A 27 0.35 -12.11 -0.50
N PHE A 28 -0.86 -11.94 0.03
CA PHE A 28 -1.20 -11.96 1.46
C PHE A 28 -0.68 -13.23 2.15
N PRO A 29 -0.25 -13.16 3.44
CA PRO A 29 -1.18 -12.87 4.53
C PRO A 29 -0.81 -11.70 5.46
N ASN A 30 0.46 -11.31 5.57
CA ASN A 30 0.93 -10.43 6.64
C ASN A 30 1.65 -9.20 6.08
N LEU A 31 0.93 -8.27 5.46
CA LEU A 31 1.51 -7.01 4.99
C LEU A 31 0.97 -5.87 5.83
N ILE A 32 1.88 -5.10 6.40
CA ILE A 32 1.54 -3.85 7.09
C ILE A 32 1.65 -2.74 6.06
N VAL A 33 0.52 -2.14 5.69
CA VAL A 33 0.49 -0.98 4.80
C VAL A 33 0.33 0.29 5.63
N ARG A 34 1.14 1.29 5.31
CA ARG A 34 1.02 2.64 5.83
C ARG A 34 0.89 3.63 4.67
N ILE A 35 0.06 4.65 4.84
CA ILE A 35 -0.09 5.76 3.89
C ILE A 35 0.21 7.05 4.62
N ASN A 36 1.16 7.83 4.13
CA ASN A 36 1.63 9.08 4.75
C ASN A 36 2.00 8.90 6.24
N GLY A 37 2.53 7.72 6.59
CA GLY A 37 2.89 7.34 7.96
C GLY A 37 1.73 6.78 8.81
N GLU A 38 0.49 6.85 8.35
CA GLU A 38 -0.68 6.31 9.05
C GLU A 38 -0.89 4.83 8.71
N TYR A 39 -1.14 4.00 9.73
CA TYR A 39 -1.42 2.58 9.54
C TYR A 39 -2.82 2.36 8.98
N ILE A 40 -2.89 1.69 7.83
CA ILE A 40 -4.17 1.31 7.22
C ILE A 40 -4.46 -0.14 7.58
N PRO A 41 -5.58 -0.44 8.27
CA PRO A 41 -5.97 -1.81 8.53
C PRO A 41 -6.45 -2.49 7.25
N ARG A 42 -6.27 -3.81 7.17
CA ARG A 42 -6.58 -4.61 5.97
C ARG A 42 -8.04 -4.47 5.51
N GLU A 43 -8.97 -4.32 6.45
CA GLU A 43 -10.40 -4.10 6.16
C GLU A 43 -10.67 -2.78 5.42
N SER A 44 -9.77 -1.81 5.55
CA SER A 44 -9.88 -0.52 4.87
C SER A 44 -9.21 -0.52 3.51
N TYR A 45 -8.48 -1.56 3.10
CA TYR A 45 -7.75 -1.55 1.81
C TYR A 45 -8.67 -1.35 0.60
N GLU A 46 -9.92 -1.80 0.67
CA GLU A 46 -10.92 -1.60 -0.39
C GLU A 46 -11.61 -0.24 -0.35
N LYS A 47 -11.58 0.43 0.81
CA LYS A 47 -12.22 1.74 1.02
C LYS A 47 -11.23 2.89 0.88
N THR A 48 -9.96 2.64 1.14
CA THR A 48 -8.89 3.62 1.08
C THR A 48 -8.45 3.80 -0.37
N VAL A 49 -8.83 4.95 -0.93
CA VAL A 49 -8.43 5.39 -2.26
C VAL A 49 -7.08 6.09 -2.16
N ILE A 50 -6.15 5.71 -3.03
CA ILE A 50 -4.83 6.32 -3.13
C ILE A 50 -4.95 7.65 -3.88
N LYS A 51 -4.27 8.67 -3.36
CA LYS A 51 -4.21 9.99 -3.96
C LYS A 51 -2.84 10.26 -4.56
N ASP A 52 -2.82 11.23 -5.47
CA ASP A 52 -1.59 11.76 -6.00
C ASP A 52 -0.72 12.32 -4.85
N ASN A 53 0.60 12.09 -4.91
CA ASN A 53 1.58 12.41 -3.86
C ASN A 53 1.45 11.61 -2.55
N ASP A 54 0.67 10.52 -2.49
CA ASP A 54 0.68 9.64 -1.31
C ASP A 54 2.01 8.87 -1.20
N ASP A 55 2.52 8.76 0.03
CA ASP A 55 3.65 7.90 0.40
C ASP A 55 3.14 6.60 1.05
N ILE A 56 3.22 5.51 0.32
CA ILE A 56 2.79 4.18 0.72
C ILE A 56 4.01 3.35 1.14
N SER A 57 3.99 2.83 2.36
CA SER A 57 4.98 1.91 2.89
C SER A 57 4.37 0.55 3.13
N ILE A 58 4.91 -0.49 2.49
CA ILE A 58 4.46 -1.87 2.60
C ILE A 58 5.57 -2.67 3.29
N ILE A 59 5.32 -3.04 4.54
CA ILE A 59 6.27 -3.74 5.39
C ILE A 59 5.87 -5.20 5.50
N HIS A 60 6.82 -6.09 5.23
CA HIS A 60 6.72 -7.50 5.56
C HIS A 60 7.27 -7.70 6.98
N PRO A 61 6.43 -7.98 7.99
CA PRO A 61 6.91 -8.35 9.30
C PRO A 61 7.60 -9.71 9.16
N ILE A 62 8.93 -9.69 9.15
CA ILE A 62 9.73 -10.90 9.33
C ILE A 62 9.69 -11.19 10.83
N ALA A 63 9.08 -12.30 11.22
CA ALA A 63 9.19 -12.81 12.59
C ALA A 63 10.64 -13.28 12.79
N GLY A 64 11.52 -12.35 13.16
CA GLY A 64 12.89 -12.65 13.54
C GLY A 64 12.91 -13.22 14.95
N GLY A 65 13.33 -14.47 15.08
CA GLY A 65 13.78 -15.10 16.33
C GLY A 65 15.28 -15.30 16.28
#